data_AF-A0A8J2QHM9-F1
#
_entry.id   AF-A0A8J2QHM9-F1
#
_cell.length_a   1.000
_cell.length_b   1.000
_cell.length_c   1.000
_cell.angle_alpha   90.00
_cell.angle_beta   90.00
_cell.angle_gamma   90.00
#
_symmetry.space_group_name_H-M   'P 1'
#
loop_
_entity.id
_entity.type
_entity.pdbx_description
1 polymer ?
#
loop_
_entity_poly.entity_id
_entity_poly.type
_entity_poly.pdbx_seq_one_letter_code
_entity_poly.pdbx_strand_id
1 'polypeptide(L)'
;MGIPSPETCIGDDFLEIERRTLNEKLVIDTDTLEPKNELQRNAIVEARRKELETYQRALDIQWLNSRMEDGRMGRCIALVKKEAEMEKDFQERTDHAAIVNARAEKEIALGIEIAKVQREEACKLLRRQYLRERDPSLRNLIKNLQAGYVCKDLQQQILHNQYKRLQEKAEENQANQLLYNSLHTDKEAKELEEKAKMEKNRKYCMELQQQLVNRQSQRQCEYEEMLIEKKMLEDIMRTLADEDQRELKQKHEQMLKMRNEMVTFKQAREAWKEKQKKMVVLEEREIEKQRRAASDRSADLIAKREQKAREKEELNKKISDKILADEAARLERQDLIKLLQEQEYLEKNVQDDKEEKEKLERVKKETKTALMTQMTERKREREMIREREREFRLSVEKKMAAEDAKAAEKERKEKEKRERYQKELRQQIKENEIRREKERELEERRVKKVFDCDKAWREEVSKEKQKILEGHAANVIGYVRPGVLDGTEQKGPDARRTKCNAQCRVLREY
;
A
#
# COMPACT_ATOMS: atom_id res chain seq x y z
N MET A 1 22.29 -49.27 46.60
CA MET A 1 22.49 -49.76 47.98
C MET A 1 21.42 -50.83 48.19
N GLY A 2 21.69 -52.13 48.27
CA GLY A 2 22.96 -52.82 48.49
C GLY A 2 23.08 -53.23 49.96
N ILE A 3 22.57 -54.43 50.29
CA ILE A 3 22.79 -55.29 51.48
C ILE A 3 21.88 -56.53 51.30
N PRO A 4 22.22 -57.73 51.82
CA PRO A 4 22.06 -58.96 51.01
C PRO A 4 21.03 -59.97 51.51
N SER A 5 20.78 -60.96 50.64
CA SER A 5 20.12 -62.24 50.96
C SER A 5 20.87 -63.04 52.03
N PRO A 6 20.17 -63.76 52.92
CA PRO A 6 20.71 -64.93 53.62
C PRO A 6 20.34 -66.22 52.88
N GLU A 7 21.27 -67.17 52.89
CA GLU A 7 21.17 -68.46 52.21
C GLU A 7 20.39 -69.51 53.04
N THR A 8 19.84 -70.47 52.30
CA THR A 8 19.45 -71.84 52.67
C THR A 8 19.60 -72.32 54.12
N CYS A 9 18.48 -72.81 54.68
CA CYS A 9 18.47 -73.86 55.72
C CYS A 9 17.49 -74.99 55.31
N ILE A 10 18.03 -76.00 54.63
CA ILE A 10 17.55 -77.38 54.53
C ILE A 10 18.81 -78.17 54.93
N GLY A 11 18.84 -79.02 55.96
CA GLY A 11 17.94 -80.14 56.21
C GLY A 11 18.79 -81.42 56.08
N ASP A 12 18.38 -82.50 56.74
CA ASP A 12 19.01 -83.83 56.70
C ASP A 12 20.39 -83.98 57.39
N ASP A 13 20.36 -84.50 58.62
CA ASP A 13 21.17 -85.67 59.05
C ASP A 13 20.80 -86.04 60.49
N PHE A 14 19.76 -86.85 60.67
CA PHE A 14 19.41 -87.44 61.98
C PHE A 14 18.69 -88.79 61.89
N LEU A 15 19.30 -89.76 61.20
CA LEU A 15 18.96 -91.19 61.35
C LEU A 15 20.22 -92.06 61.30
N GLU A 16 20.89 -92.17 62.44
CA GLU A 16 21.65 -93.39 62.79
C GLU A 16 21.27 -93.77 64.23
N ILE A 17 21.45 -95.05 64.61
CA ILE A 17 20.91 -95.68 65.84
C ILE A 17 19.41 -96.04 65.74
N GLU A 18 19.11 -96.94 64.81
CA GLU A 18 18.18 -98.04 65.08
C GLU A 18 19.00 -99.31 65.42
N ARG A 19 18.39 -100.31 66.07
CA ARG A 19 18.92 -101.68 66.30
C ARG A 19 19.90 -101.92 67.46
N ARG A 20 19.39 -101.82 68.68
CA ARG A 20 19.41 -102.95 69.64
C ARG A 20 18.02 -103.06 70.28
N THR A 21 17.14 -103.89 69.72
CA THR A 21 16.86 -105.25 70.25
C THR A 21 16.61 -105.22 71.77
N LEU A 22 15.35 -105.14 72.21
CA LEU A 22 14.50 -106.32 72.41
C LEU A 22 15.23 -107.44 73.16
N ASN A 23 15.08 -107.45 74.48
CA ASN A 23 14.73 -108.64 75.26
C ASN A 23 14.27 -108.24 76.67
N GLU A 24 13.54 -109.15 77.33
CA GLU A 24 13.20 -109.10 78.77
C GLU A 24 12.21 -108.01 79.24
N LYS A 25 11.01 -108.03 78.68
CA LYS A 25 9.77 -108.03 79.50
C LYS A 25 8.81 -109.11 79.03
N LEU A 26 9.03 -110.33 79.52
CA LEU A 26 8.04 -111.42 79.50
C LEU A 26 8.09 -112.12 80.85
N VAL A 27 7.50 -111.47 81.85
CA VAL A 27 7.01 -112.16 83.04
C VAL A 27 5.85 -113.03 82.57
N ILE A 28 6.03 -114.34 82.59
CA ILE A 28 4.94 -115.30 82.51
C ILE A 28 4.92 -116.03 83.83
N ASP A 29 4.07 -115.55 84.75
CA ASP A 29 3.59 -116.37 85.85
C ASP A 29 2.75 -117.51 85.24
N THR A 30 3.34 -118.69 85.08
CA THR A 30 2.55 -119.91 84.93
C THR A 30 2.21 -120.44 86.30
N ASP A 31 1.15 -119.88 86.88
CA ASP A 31 0.51 -120.48 88.04
C ASP A 31 0.14 -121.94 87.74
N THR A 32 0.28 -122.74 88.80
CA THR A 32 -0.33 -124.03 89.04
C THR A 32 -1.60 -124.28 88.22
N LEU A 33 -1.51 -125.11 87.19
CA LEU A 33 -2.67 -125.64 86.48
C LEU A 33 -2.59 -127.16 86.28
N GLU A 34 -3.52 -127.79 86.98
CA GLU A 34 -4.15 -129.08 86.70
C GLU A 34 -4.35 -129.33 85.18
N PRO A 35 -4.37 -130.61 84.75
CA PRO A 35 -4.35 -130.97 83.32
C PRO A 35 -5.54 -130.41 82.54
N LYS A 36 -5.27 -129.73 81.42
CA LYS A 36 -6.29 -129.19 80.48
C LYS A 36 -6.25 -129.86 79.10
N ASN A 37 -7.43 -129.94 78.48
CA ASN A 37 -7.70 -130.74 77.27
C ASN A 37 -7.27 -130.13 75.91
N GLU A 38 -7.14 -130.99 74.91
CA GLU A 38 -6.58 -130.71 73.56
C GLU A 38 -7.22 -129.55 72.78
N LEU A 39 -8.52 -129.28 72.99
CA LEU A 39 -9.25 -128.17 72.38
C LEU A 39 -8.55 -126.81 72.57
N GLN A 40 -7.76 -126.65 73.63
CA GLN A 40 -7.03 -125.42 73.93
C GLN A 40 -5.77 -125.24 73.07
N ARG A 41 -5.19 -126.30 72.49
CA ARG A 41 -3.97 -126.21 71.67
C ARG A 41 -4.24 -125.74 70.24
N ASN A 42 -5.30 -126.24 69.61
CA ASN A 42 -5.67 -125.79 68.26
C ASN A 42 -6.12 -124.33 68.25
N ALA A 43 -6.78 -123.87 69.31
CA ALA A 43 -7.12 -122.45 69.50
C ALA A 43 -5.88 -121.53 69.49
N ILE A 44 -4.74 -121.98 70.02
CA ILE A 44 -3.48 -121.20 70.06
C ILE A 44 -2.84 -121.09 68.67
N VAL A 45 -2.82 -122.15 67.87
CA VAL A 45 -2.24 -122.10 66.51
C VAL A 45 -3.09 -121.26 65.57
N GLU A 46 -4.42 -121.38 65.66
CA GLU A 46 -5.34 -120.58 64.86
C GLU A 46 -5.31 -119.09 65.26
N ALA A 47 -5.13 -118.80 66.56
CA ALA A 47 -4.84 -117.44 67.03
C ALA A 47 -3.55 -116.89 66.41
N ARG A 48 -2.46 -117.66 66.39
CA ARG A 48 -1.15 -117.19 65.90
C ARG A 48 -1.08 -116.97 64.39
N ARG A 49 -1.87 -117.70 63.59
CA ARG A 49 -2.05 -117.37 62.17
C ARG A 49 -2.86 -116.08 61.98
N LYS A 50 -3.93 -115.90 62.78
CA LYS A 50 -4.70 -114.65 62.78
C LYS A 50 -3.83 -113.46 63.18
N GLU A 51 -2.94 -113.61 64.17
CA GLU A 51 -1.93 -112.62 64.55
C GLU A 51 -1.04 -112.22 63.35
N LEU A 52 -0.44 -113.17 62.63
CA LEU A 52 0.42 -112.86 61.48
C LEU A 52 -0.34 -112.20 60.31
N GLU A 53 -1.56 -112.65 60.00
CA GLU A 53 -2.41 -111.98 59.01
C GLU A 53 -2.83 -110.56 59.49
N THR A 54 -3.00 -110.33 60.79
CA THR A 54 -3.18 -108.96 61.33
C THR A 54 -1.91 -108.12 61.27
N TYR A 55 -0.72 -108.69 61.45
CA TYR A 55 0.55 -107.95 61.35
C TYR A 55 0.88 -107.52 59.91
N GLN A 56 0.66 -108.39 58.90
CA GLN A 56 0.83 -107.99 57.50
C GLN A 56 -0.19 -106.94 57.08
N ARG A 57 -1.47 -107.10 57.46
CA ARG A 57 -2.46 -106.04 57.24
C ARG A 57 -2.08 -104.74 57.95
N ALA A 58 -1.53 -104.81 59.17
CA ALA A 58 -1.07 -103.61 59.88
C ALA A 58 0.06 -102.89 59.14
N LEU A 59 1.04 -103.60 58.55
CA LEU A 59 2.12 -103.02 57.77
C LEU A 59 1.63 -102.40 56.44
N ASP A 60 0.76 -103.08 55.69
CA ASP A 60 0.19 -102.53 54.46
C ASP A 60 -0.70 -101.31 54.74
N ILE A 61 -1.47 -101.34 55.84
CA ILE A 61 -2.22 -100.19 56.35
C ILE A 61 -1.25 -99.07 56.75
N GLN A 62 -0.13 -99.37 57.40
CA GLN A 62 0.87 -98.37 57.79
C GLN A 62 1.51 -97.70 56.58
N TRP A 63 1.90 -98.44 55.53
CA TRP A 63 2.45 -97.87 54.30
C TRP A 63 1.42 -97.04 53.52
N LEU A 64 0.17 -97.52 53.41
CA LEU A 64 -0.93 -96.75 52.84
C LEU A 64 -1.21 -95.49 53.65
N ASN A 65 -1.14 -95.55 54.98
CA ASN A 65 -1.28 -94.40 55.86
C ASN A 65 -0.15 -93.39 55.60
N SER A 66 1.13 -93.78 55.61
CA SER A 66 2.25 -92.85 55.35
C SER A 66 2.15 -92.20 53.97
N ARG A 67 1.83 -92.95 52.91
CA ARG A 67 1.63 -92.37 51.57
C ARG A 67 0.39 -91.47 51.49
N MET A 68 -0.67 -91.79 52.24
CA MET A 68 -1.82 -90.90 52.39
C MET A 68 -1.52 -89.69 53.25
N GLU A 69 -0.62 -89.78 54.23
CA GLU A 69 -0.13 -88.70 55.07
C GLU A 69 0.73 -87.74 54.25
N ASP A 70 1.65 -88.22 53.41
CA ASP A 70 2.38 -87.39 52.44
C ASP A 70 1.42 -86.69 51.46
N GLY A 71 0.43 -87.43 50.94
CA GLY A 71 -0.60 -86.85 50.07
C GLY A 71 -1.54 -85.87 50.78
N ARG A 72 -1.78 -86.05 52.10
CA ARG A 72 -2.52 -85.09 52.94
C ARG A 72 -1.65 -83.88 53.24
N MET A 73 -0.39 -84.07 53.61
CA MET A 73 0.60 -83.02 53.87
C MET A 73 0.81 -82.15 52.64
N GLY A 74 0.99 -82.73 51.45
CA GLY A 74 1.08 -81.99 50.19
C GLY A 74 -0.18 -81.18 49.88
N ARG A 75 -1.38 -81.70 50.20
CA ARG A 75 -2.64 -80.93 50.11
C ARG A 75 -2.73 -79.82 51.15
N CYS A 76 -2.32 -80.06 52.40
CA CYS A 76 -2.26 -79.04 53.44
C CYS A 76 -1.29 -77.92 53.08
N ILE A 77 -0.09 -78.25 52.58
CA ILE A 77 0.90 -77.27 52.10
C ILE A 77 0.35 -76.50 50.88
N ALA A 78 -0.36 -77.16 49.96
CA ALA A 78 -1.00 -76.47 48.84
C ALA A 78 -2.13 -75.53 49.27
N LEU A 79 -2.93 -75.91 50.29
CA LEU A 79 -3.94 -75.04 50.90
C LEU A 79 -3.29 -73.84 51.61
N VAL A 80 -2.28 -74.07 52.45
CA VAL A 80 -1.54 -73.00 53.14
C VAL A 80 -0.86 -72.04 52.15
N LYS A 81 -0.29 -72.56 51.05
CA LYS A 81 0.26 -71.71 49.98
C LYS A 81 -0.82 -70.87 49.30
N LYS A 82 -1.97 -71.47 48.98
CA LYS A 82 -3.10 -70.77 48.37
C LYS A 82 -3.71 -69.72 49.32
N GLU A 83 -3.78 -70.00 50.61
CA GLU A 83 -4.20 -69.06 51.64
C GLU A 83 -3.19 -67.91 51.76
N ALA A 84 -1.89 -68.18 51.79
CA ALA A 84 -0.84 -67.16 51.80
C ALA A 84 -0.82 -66.31 50.50
N GLU A 85 -1.11 -66.91 49.34
CA GLU A 85 -1.28 -66.19 48.07
C GLU A 85 -2.51 -65.26 48.11
N MET A 86 -3.66 -65.73 48.61
CA MET A 86 -4.85 -64.87 48.76
C MET A 86 -4.66 -63.76 49.78
N GLU A 87 -3.96 -64.02 50.89
CA GLU A 87 -3.63 -63.00 51.90
C GLU A 87 -2.68 -61.95 51.33
N LYS A 88 -1.67 -62.37 50.56
CA LYS A 88 -0.75 -61.46 49.84
C LYS A 88 -1.50 -60.62 48.80
N ASP A 89 -2.38 -61.22 48.02
CA ASP A 89 -3.26 -60.51 47.07
C ASP A 89 -4.17 -59.50 47.76
N PHE A 90 -4.69 -59.83 48.94
CA PHE A 90 -5.51 -58.93 49.75
C PHE A 90 -4.68 -57.75 50.27
N GLN A 91 -3.49 -58.03 50.83
CA GLN A 91 -2.57 -57.03 51.33
C GLN A 91 -2.05 -56.09 50.23
N GLU A 92 -1.69 -56.61 49.05
CA GLU A 92 -1.29 -55.79 47.91
C GLU A 92 -2.42 -54.87 47.43
N ARG A 93 -3.69 -55.33 47.50
CA ARG A 93 -4.85 -54.49 47.16
C ARG A 93 -5.12 -53.42 48.22
N THR A 94 -5.00 -53.73 49.51
CA THR A 94 -5.17 -52.73 50.58
C THR A 94 -4.04 -51.70 50.55
N ASP A 95 -2.80 -52.13 50.34
CA ASP A 95 -1.63 -51.25 50.21
C ASP A 95 -1.73 -50.38 48.95
N HIS A 96 -2.11 -50.94 47.80
CA HIS A 96 -2.35 -50.17 46.58
C HIS A 96 -3.49 -49.17 46.75
N ALA A 97 -4.60 -49.55 47.39
CA ALA A 97 -5.70 -48.64 47.71
C ALA A 97 -5.25 -47.52 48.67
N ALA A 98 -4.45 -47.84 49.69
CA ALA A 98 -3.88 -46.86 50.60
C ALA A 98 -2.92 -45.89 49.88
N ILE A 99 -2.07 -46.38 48.97
CA ILE A 99 -1.18 -45.56 48.14
C ILE A 99 -1.97 -44.63 47.23
N VAL A 100 -3.02 -45.12 46.56
CA VAL A 100 -3.88 -44.31 45.68
C VAL A 100 -4.63 -43.25 46.50
N ASN A 101 -5.20 -43.62 47.64
CA ASN A 101 -5.90 -42.67 48.52
C ASN A 101 -4.94 -41.59 49.07
N ALA A 102 -3.77 -41.98 49.60
CA ALA A 102 -2.76 -41.05 50.09
C ALA A 102 -2.18 -40.16 48.97
N ARG A 103 -2.19 -40.61 47.71
CA ARG A 103 -1.86 -39.79 46.55
C ARG A 103 -2.99 -38.80 46.22
N ALA A 104 -4.23 -39.26 46.19
CA ALA A 104 -5.39 -38.39 45.96
C ALA A 104 -5.52 -37.30 47.03
N GLU A 105 -5.28 -37.62 48.31
CA GLU A 105 -5.24 -36.65 49.40
C GLU A 105 -4.16 -35.57 49.20
N LYS A 106 -2.96 -35.96 48.76
CA LYS A 106 -1.88 -35.01 48.41
C LYS A 106 -2.25 -34.15 47.21
N GLU A 107 -2.83 -34.72 46.17
CA GLU A 107 -3.26 -33.98 44.97
C GLU A 107 -4.40 -32.99 45.30
N ILE A 108 -5.34 -33.37 46.18
CA ILE A 108 -6.40 -32.47 46.70
C ILE A 108 -5.79 -31.35 47.57
N ALA A 109 -4.86 -31.67 48.48
CA ALA A 109 -4.19 -30.68 49.31
C ALA A 109 -3.41 -29.66 48.48
N LEU A 110 -2.62 -30.12 47.51
CA LEU A 110 -1.92 -29.27 46.55
C LEU A 110 -2.89 -28.43 45.70
N GLY A 111 -4.01 -29.02 45.23
CA GLY A 111 -5.05 -28.29 44.51
C GLY A 111 -5.67 -27.15 45.34
N ILE A 112 -5.89 -27.37 46.64
CA ILE A 112 -6.36 -26.35 47.58
C ILE A 112 -5.31 -25.25 47.79
N GLU A 113 -4.03 -25.60 47.89
CA GLU A 113 -2.93 -24.62 48.01
C GLU A 113 -2.76 -23.78 46.75
N ILE A 114 -2.76 -24.39 45.57
CA ILE A 114 -2.74 -23.70 44.27
C ILE A 114 -3.93 -22.74 44.17
N ALA A 115 -5.14 -23.17 44.53
CA ALA A 115 -6.33 -22.33 44.54
C ALA A 115 -6.25 -21.18 45.56
N LYS A 116 -5.58 -21.35 46.70
CA LYS A 116 -5.30 -20.26 47.66
C LYS A 116 -4.34 -19.24 47.06
N VAL A 117 -3.21 -19.68 46.50
CA VAL A 117 -2.22 -18.80 45.87
C VAL A 117 -2.85 -18.00 44.72
N GLN A 118 -3.59 -18.64 43.83
CA GLN A 118 -4.30 -17.97 42.73
C GLN A 118 -5.31 -16.93 43.22
N ARG A 119 -6.08 -17.23 44.29
CA ARG A 119 -7.00 -16.26 44.91
C ARG A 119 -6.25 -15.08 45.51
N GLU A 120 -5.13 -15.33 46.19
CA GLU A 120 -4.31 -14.25 46.73
C GLU A 120 -3.73 -13.36 45.62
N GLU A 121 -3.25 -13.94 44.53
CA GLU A 121 -2.75 -13.20 43.36
C GLU A 121 -3.85 -12.36 42.71
N ALA A 122 -5.03 -12.94 42.49
CA ALA A 122 -6.20 -12.21 42.00
C ALA A 122 -6.59 -11.04 42.92
N CYS A 123 -6.63 -11.26 44.25
CA CYS A 123 -6.86 -10.21 45.24
C CYS A 123 -5.76 -9.13 45.22
N LYS A 124 -4.48 -9.51 45.09
CA LYS A 124 -3.35 -8.58 44.98
C LYS A 124 -3.45 -7.74 43.69
N LEU A 125 -3.86 -8.33 42.57
CA LEU A 125 -4.06 -7.62 41.30
C LEU A 125 -5.27 -6.67 41.36
N LEU A 126 -6.42 -7.14 41.89
CA LEU A 126 -7.62 -6.32 42.06
C LEU A 126 -7.36 -5.14 43.01
N ARG A 127 -6.58 -5.35 44.09
CA ARG A 127 -6.13 -4.27 44.98
C ARG A 127 -5.27 -3.23 44.26
N ARG A 128 -4.34 -3.65 43.39
CA ARG A 128 -3.55 -2.72 42.55
C ARG A 128 -4.42 -1.95 41.57
N GLN A 129 -5.36 -2.61 40.90
CA GLN A 129 -6.31 -1.93 40.01
C GLN A 129 -7.14 -0.89 40.78
N TYR A 130 -7.69 -1.27 41.93
CA TYR A 130 -8.45 -0.36 42.80
C TYR A 130 -7.62 0.85 43.28
N LEU A 131 -6.35 0.64 43.66
CA LEU A 131 -5.42 1.74 43.97
C LEU A 131 -5.23 2.68 42.76
N ARG A 132 -4.96 2.12 41.58
CA ARG A 132 -4.76 2.87 40.33
C ARG A 132 -6.00 3.64 39.88
N GLU A 133 -7.21 3.14 40.15
CA GLU A 133 -8.48 3.79 39.78
C GLU A 133 -8.94 4.83 40.81
N ARG A 134 -8.72 4.58 42.10
CA ARG A 134 -9.15 5.46 43.19
C ARG A 134 -8.19 6.62 43.41
N ASP A 135 -6.88 6.38 43.38
CA ASP A 135 -5.89 7.42 43.68
C ASP A 135 -5.72 8.43 42.52
N PRO A 136 -5.80 9.76 42.75
CA PRO A 136 -5.60 10.75 41.69
C PRO A 136 -4.17 10.81 41.14
N SER A 137 -3.14 10.55 41.96
CA SER A 137 -1.74 10.64 41.55
C SER A 137 -1.37 9.50 40.61
N LEU A 138 -1.80 8.27 40.91
CA LEU A 138 -1.60 7.12 40.02
C LEU A 138 -2.31 7.31 38.67
N ARG A 139 -3.53 7.84 38.64
CA ARG A 139 -4.25 8.16 37.40
C ARG A 139 -3.53 9.22 36.56
N ASN A 140 -3.03 10.28 37.18
CA ASN A 140 -2.28 11.32 36.49
C ASN A 140 -0.96 10.78 35.93
N LEU A 141 -0.26 9.94 36.68
CA LEU A 141 0.95 9.25 36.22
C LEU A 141 0.65 8.39 34.98
N ILE A 142 -0.36 7.52 35.05
CA ILE A 142 -0.75 6.65 33.92
C ILE A 142 -1.09 7.50 32.67
N LYS A 143 -1.86 8.58 32.82
CA LYS A 143 -2.16 9.51 31.71
C LYS A 143 -0.92 10.19 31.13
N ASN A 144 0.04 10.60 31.98
CA ASN A 144 1.29 11.19 31.52
C ASN A 144 2.19 10.17 30.78
N LEU A 145 2.22 8.91 31.24
CA LEU A 145 2.95 7.83 30.58
C LEU A 145 2.32 7.49 29.22
N GLN A 146 0.99 7.34 29.17
CA GLN A 146 0.23 7.16 27.92
C GLN A 146 0.50 8.30 26.92
N ALA A 147 0.46 9.56 27.38
CA ALA A 147 0.79 10.70 26.54
C ALA A 147 2.23 10.64 26.01
N GLY A 148 3.19 10.19 26.81
CA GLY A 148 4.58 10.00 26.37
C GLY A 148 4.74 8.87 25.35
N TYR A 149 3.99 7.77 25.45
CA TYR A 149 3.94 6.75 24.39
C TYR A 149 3.42 7.34 23.07
N VAL A 150 2.31 8.09 23.12
CA VAL A 150 1.78 8.80 21.94
C VAL A 150 2.80 9.79 21.36
N CYS A 151 3.56 10.51 22.20
CA CYS A 151 4.64 11.38 21.74
C CYS A 151 5.79 10.60 21.06
N LYS A 152 6.14 9.42 21.57
CA LYS A 152 7.15 8.53 20.97
C LYS A 152 6.71 8.03 19.60
N ASP A 153 5.49 7.53 19.50
CA ASP A 153 4.92 7.00 18.25
C ASP A 153 4.78 8.12 17.21
N LEU A 154 4.34 9.31 17.62
CA LEU A 154 4.28 10.50 16.76
C LEU A 154 5.68 10.91 16.26
N GLN A 155 6.71 10.88 17.11
CA GLN A 155 8.07 11.18 16.69
C GLN A 155 8.62 10.13 15.69
N GLN A 156 8.29 8.85 15.87
CA GLN A 156 8.60 7.81 14.90
C GLN A 156 7.87 8.02 13.56
N GLN A 157 6.59 8.39 13.58
CA GLN A 157 5.82 8.74 12.38
C GLN A 157 6.42 9.95 11.65
N ILE A 158 6.81 11.00 12.37
CA ILE A 158 7.48 12.16 11.79
C ILE A 158 8.80 11.75 11.13
N LEU A 159 9.62 10.93 11.79
CA LEU A 159 10.89 10.44 11.24
C LEU A 159 10.66 9.57 9.98
N HIS A 160 9.67 8.68 10.01
CA HIS A 160 9.28 7.85 8.87
C HIS A 160 8.80 8.71 7.68
N ASN A 161 7.97 9.72 7.93
CA ASN A 161 7.51 10.66 6.89
C ASN A 161 8.65 11.51 6.33
N GLN A 162 9.64 11.90 7.15
CA GLN A 162 10.85 12.58 6.68
C GLN A 162 11.71 11.66 5.81
N TYR A 163 11.91 10.41 6.22
CA TYR A 163 12.61 9.40 5.44
C TYR A 163 11.92 9.17 4.08
N LYS A 164 10.59 8.97 4.07
CA LYS A 164 9.80 8.82 2.85
C LYS A 164 9.95 10.00 1.89
N ARG A 165 9.86 11.24 2.39
CA ARG A 165 10.09 12.46 1.59
C ARG A 165 11.51 12.59 1.03
N LEU A 166 12.52 12.08 1.74
CA LEU A 166 13.91 12.05 1.25
C LEU A 166 14.10 10.97 0.19
N GLN A 167 13.43 9.82 0.36
CA GLN A 167 13.39 8.74 -0.64
C GLN A 167 12.68 9.20 -1.92
N GLU A 168 11.48 9.76 -1.82
CA GLU A 168 10.71 10.29 -2.96
C GLU A 168 11.56 11.32 -3.74
N LYS A 169 12.25 12.24 -3.05
CA LYS A 169 13.19 13.18 -3.70
C LYS A 169 14.40 12.52 -4.34
N ALA A 170 14.91 11.42 -3.79
CA ALA A 170 16.03 10.70 -4.40
C ALA A 170 15.58 10.00 -5.69
N GLU A 171 14.40 9.39 -5.68
CA GLU A 171 13.75 8.75 -6.84
C GLU A 171 13.40 9.80 -7.92
N GLU A 172 12.83 10.95 -7.55
CA GLU A 172 12.61 12.09 -8.45
C GLU A 172 13.91 12.60 -9.09
N ASN A 173 14.97 12.77 -8.29
CA ASN A 173 16.28 13.20 -8.80
C ASN A 173 16.89 12.17 -9.77
N GLN A 174 16.75 10.87 -9.48
CA GLN A 174 17.19 9.80 -10.38
C GLN A 174 16.40 9.79 -11.68
N ALA A 175 15.07 9.93 -11.62
CA ALA A 175 14.22 10.03 -12.80
C ALA A 175 14.56 11.27 -13.64
N ASN A 176 14.79 12.43 -13.01
CA ASN A 176 15.22 13.64 -13.68
C ASN A 176 16.59 13.47 -14.35
N GLN A 177 17.56 12.80 -13.70
CA GLN A 177 18.87 12.50 -14.32
C GLN A 177 18.72 11.61 -15.56
N LEU A 178 17.87 10.58 -15.51
CA LEU A 178 17.59 9.74 -16.68
C LEU A 178 16.93 10.53 -17.82
N LEU A 179 16.00 11.43 -17.50
CA LEU A 179 15.37 12.32 -18.48
C LEU A 179 16.41 13.29 -19.10
N TYR A 180 17.26 13.93 -18.31
CA TYR A 180 18.35 14.78 -18.81
C TYR A 180 19.28 14.00 -19.73
N ASN A 181 19.71 12.80 -19.33
CA ASN A 181 20.57 11.95 -20.16
C ASN A 181 19.90 11.60 -21.49
N SER A 182 18.61 11.23 -21.48
CA SER A 182 17.86 10.93 -22.72
C SER A 182 17.74 12.15 -23.64
N LEU A 183 17.52 13.35 -23.08
CA LEU A 183 17.46 14.60 -23.81
C LEU A 183 18.84 15.03 -24.36
N HIS A 184 19.93 14.66 -23.68
CA HIS A 184 21.29 14.82 -24.19
C HIS A 184 21.55 13.87 -25.38
N THR A 185 21.22 12.57 -25.26
CA THR A 185 21.37 11.62 -26.38
C THR A 185 20.52 11.99 -27.59
N ASP A 186 19.31 12.53 -27.39
CA ASP A 186 18.46 13.02 -28.48
C ASP A 186 19.02 14.26 -29.18
N LYS A 187 19.70 15.16 -28.44
CA LYS A 187 20.42 16.30 -29.02
C LYS A 187 21.61 15.84 -29.83
N GLU A 188 22.43 14.95 -29.28
CA GLU A 188 23.58 14.37 -29.98
C GLU A 188 23.15 13.63 -31.27
N ALA A 189 22.06 12.87 -31.22
CA ALA A 189 21.47 12.21 -32.39
C ALA A 189 21.03 13.21 -33.46
N LYS A 190 20.37 14.31 -33.08
CA LYS A 190 19.98 15.39 -34.01
C LYS A 190 21.19 16.09 -34.62
N GLU A 191 22.21 16.41 -33.82
CA GLU A 191 23.45 16.99 -34.33
C GLU A 191 24.17 16.06 -35.32
N LEU A 192 24.18 14.75 -35.07
CA LEU A 192 24.72 13.76 -35.99
C LEU A 192 23.91 13.68 -37.29
N GLU A 193 22.58 13.76 -37.21
CA GLU A 193 21.70 13.80 -38.38
C GLU A 193 21.92 15.09 -39.21
N GLU A 194 22.06 16.24 -38.55
CA GLU A 194 22.39 17.52 -39.19
C GLU A 194 23.77 17.50 -39.85
N LYS A 195 24.79 16.99 -39.15
CA LYS A 195 26.14 16.80 -39.72
C LYS A 195 26.09 15.89 -40.95
N ALA A 196 25.32 14.79 -40.91
CA ALA A 196 25.13 13.90 -42.05
C ALA A 196 24.36 14.55 -43.21
N LYS A 197 23.34 15.39 -42.94
CA LYS A 197 22.64 16.19 -43.95
C LYS A 197 23.58 17.21 -44.60
N MET A 198 24.38 17.92 -43.81
CA MET A 198 25.37 18.88 -44.29
C MET A 198 26.46 18.20 -45.14
N GLU A 199 26.91 17.00 -44.76
CA GLU A 199 27.88 16.24 -45.56
C GLU A 199 27.28 15.73 -46.88
N LYS A 200 26.03 15.26 -46.88
CA LYS A 200 25.29 14.90 -48.11
C LYS A 200 25.12 16.11 -49.03
N ASN A 201 24.72 17.26 -48.50
CA ASN A 201 24.61 18.50 -49.26
C ASN A 201 25.96 18.95 -49.83
N ARG A 202 27.05 18.82 -49.06
CA ARG A 202 28.41 19.10 -49.53
C ARG A 202 28.81 18.19 -50.70
N LYS A 203 28.55 16.88 -50.60
CA LYS A 203 28.82 15.91 -51.68
C LYS A 203 28.01 16.25 -52.94
N TYR A 204 26.72 16.52 -52.78
CA TYR A 204 25.85 16.94 -53.88
C TYR A 204 26.31 18.23 -54.57
N CYS A 205 26.73 19.25 -53.81
CA CYS A 205 27.32 20.47 -54.37
C CYS A 205 28.63 20.21 -55.13
N MET A 206 29.49 19.32 -54.63
CA MET A 206 30.72 18.91 -55.33
C MET A 206 30.41 18.15 -56.62
N GLU A 207 29.43 17.24 -56.61
CA GLU A 207 28.96 16.52 -57.81
C GLU A 207 28.40 17.49 -58.85
N LEU A 208 27.58 18.47 -58.43
CA LEU A 208 27.04 19.50 -59.32
C LEU A 208 28.15 20.39 -59.90
N GLN A 209 29.16 20.77 -59.10
CA GLN A 209 30.33 21.49 -59.58
C GLN A 209 31.12 20.66 -60.61
N GLN A 210 31.30 19.36 -60.37
CA GLN A 210 31.93 18.45 -61.34
C GLN A 210 31.12 18.34 -62.64
N GLN A 211 29.79 18.29 -62.57
CA GLN A 211 28.93 18.30 -63.77
C GLN A 211 29.08 19.59 -64.57
N LEU A 212 29.24 20.75 -63.92
CA LEU A 212 29.50 22.02 -64.59
C LEU A 212 30.87 22.04 -65.27
N VAL A 213 31.92 21.55 -64.60
CA VAL A 213 33.27 21.40 -65.18
C VAL A 213 33.25 20.45 -66.37
N ASN A 214 32.58 19.29 -66.25
CA ASN A 214 32.45 18.32 -67.35
C ASN A 214 31.71 18.93 -68.55
N ARG A 215 30.63 19.68 -68.34
CA ARG A 215 29.92 20.41 -69.40
C ARG A 215 30.77 21.50 -70.06
N GLN A 216 31.62 22.18 -69.29
CA GLN A 216 32.55 23.17 -69.84
C GLN A 216 33.64 22.49 -70.68
N SER A 217 34.21 21.38 -70.19
CA SER A 217 35.17 20.56 -70.93
C SER A 217 34.57 20.01 -72.23
N GLN A 218 33.32 19.54 -72.19
CA GLN A 218 32.62 19.06 -73.39
C GLN A 218 32.49 20.18 -74.45
N ARG A 219 32.07 21.40 -74.04
CA ARG A 219 32.03 22.56 -74.95
C ARG A 219 33.39 22.95 -75.52
N GLN A 220 34.47 22.72 -74.77
CA GLN A 220 35.83 22.95 -75.26
C GLN A 220 36.18 21.93 -76.34
N CYS A 221 35.89 20.63 -76.13
CA CYS A 221 36.05 19.59 -77.16
C CYS A 221 35.20 19.88 -78.40
N GLU A 222 33.91 20.21 -78.25
CA GLU A 222 33.02 20.60 -79.36
C GLU A 222 33.56 21.81 -80.15
N TYR A 223 34.19 22.78 -79.46
CA TYR A 223 34.82 23.93 -80.10
C TYR A 223 36.14 23.58 -80.82
N GLU A 224 36.94 22.68 -80.25
CA GLU A 224 38.14 22.14 -80.89
C GLU A 224 37.80 21.33 -82.14
N GLU A 225 36.74 20.50 -82.09
CA GLU A 225 36.18 19.78 -83.25
C GLU A 225 35.72 20.75 -84.34
N MET A 226 34.91 21.77 -84.01
CA MET A 226 34.50 22.80 -84.98
C MET A 226 35.69 23.55 -85.59
N LEU A 227 36.78 23.78 -84.84
CA LEU A 227 38.00 24.38 -85.38
C LEU A 227 38.76 23.45 -86.32
N ILE A 228 38.76 22.14 -86.05
CA ILE A 228 39.33 21.13 -86.95
C ILE A 228 38.49 21.05 -88.24
N GLU A 229 37.17 20.93 -88.13
CA GLU A 229 36.24 20.93 -89.26
C GLU A 229 36.38 22.19 -90.11
N LYS A 230 36.44 23.38 -89.48
CA LYS A 230 36.64 24.63 -90.20
C LYS A 230 37.95 24.64 -90.99
N LYS A 231 39.06 24.19 -90.39
CA LYS A 231 40.35 24.09 -91.12
C LYS A 231 40.26 23.11 -92.29
N MET A 232 39.63 21.95 -92.10
CA MET A 232 39.39 20.99 -93.19
C MET A 232 38.56 21.61 -94.32
N LEU A 233 37.53 22.40 -94.00
CA LEU A 233 36.74 23.12 -95.01
C LEU A 233 37.54 24.22 -95.72
N GLU A 234 38.39 24.97 -95.00
CA GLU A 234 39.30 25.96 -95.59
C GLU A 234 40.32 25.29 -96.53
N ASP A 235 40.87 24.14 -96.15
CA ASP A 235 41.77 23.35 -97.01
C ASP A 235 41.05 22.80 -98.25
N ILE A 236 39.81 22.29 -98.11
CA ILE A 236 38.97 21.88 -99.26
C ILE A 236 38.66 23.06 -100.19
N MET A 237 38.30 24.22 -99.66
CA MET A 237 38.09 25.42 -100.48
C MET A 237 39.36 25.84 -101.21
N ARG A 238 40.52 25.69 -100.57
CA ARG A 238 41.83 25.98 -101.18
C ARG A 238 42.17 25.01 -102.30
N THR A 239 41.95 23.70 -102.11
CA THR A 239 42.18 22.72 -103.18
C THR A 239 41.24 22.95 -104.37
N LEU A 240 39.96 23.25 -104.13
CA LEU A 240 39.02 23.61 -105.19
C LEU A 240 39.46 24.87 -105.96
N ALA A 241 39.90 25.93 -105.28
CA ALA A 241 40.41 27.13 -105.95
C ALA A 241 41.69 26.86 -106.77
N ASP A 242 42.58 26.00 -106.27
CA ASP A 242 43.79 25.56 -106.98
C ASP A 242 43.46 24.63 -108.17
N GLU A 243 42.33 23.90 -108.13
CA GLU A 243 41.81 23.10 -109.24
C GLU A 243 41.13 23.97 -110.31
N ASP A 244 40.27 24.91 -109.92
CA ASP A 244 39.67 25.90 -110.81
C ASP A 244 40.76 26.72 -111.54
N GLN A 245 41.83 27.13 -110.85
CA GLN A 245 42.97 27.78 -111.48
C GLN A 245 43.71 26.86 -112.47
N ARG A 246 43.84 25.57 -112.17
CA ARG A 246 44.45 24.59 -113.09
C ARG A 246 43.56 24.38 -114.32
N GLU A 247 42.25 24.27 -114.15
CA GLU A 247 41.30 24.21 -115.27
C GLU A 247 41.34 25.47 -116.14
N LEU A 248 41.35 26.67 -115.54
CA LEU A 248 41.42 27.93 -116.28
C LEU A 248 42.71 28.05 -117.10
N LYS A 249 43.85 27.61 -116.55
CA LYS A 249 45.13 27.53 -117.28
C LYS A 249 45.03 26.55 -118.45
N GLN A 250 44.50 25.35 -118.24
CA GLN A 250 44.30 24.36 -119.31
C GLN A 250 43.35 24.87 -120.42
N LYS A 251 42.23 25.51 -120.05
CA LYS A 251 41.28 26.15 -120.98
C LYS A 251 41.95 27.27 -121.77
N HIS A 252 42.82 28.08 -121.13
CA HIS A 252 43.57 29.13 -121.83
C HIS A 252 44.60 28.54 -122.82
N GLU A 253 45.36 27.51 -122.41
CA GLU A 253 46.31 26.81 -123.29
C GLU A 253 45.61 26.16 -124.50
N GLN A 254 44.44 25.54 -124.29
CA GLN A 254 43.62 24.99 -125.38
C GLN A 254 43.12 26.10 -126.32
N MET A 255 42.67 27.24 -125.80
CA MET A 255 42.30 28.40 -126.62
C MET A 255 43.49 28.97 -127.40
N LEU A 256 44.70 28.99 -126.82
CA LEU A 256 45.91 29.44 -127.52
C LEU A 256 46.30 28.49 -128.66
N LYS A 257 46.25 27.18 -128.43
CA LYS A 257 46.46 26.15 -129.48
C LYS A 257 45.46 26.32 -130.62
N MET A 258 44.16 26.36 -130.31
CA MET A 258 43.08 26.56 -131.27
C MET A 258 43.19 27.92 -132.01
N ARG A 259 43.63 28.98 -131.33
CA ARG A 259 43.87 30.29 -131.95
C ARG A 259 45.03 30.24 -132.95
N ASN A 260 46.11 29.54 -132.63
CA ASN A 260 47.24 29.37 -133.53
C ASN A 260 46.85 28.54 -134.76
N GLU A 261 46.11 27.44 -134.58
CA GLU A 261 45.50 26.65 -135.66
C GLU A 261 44.53 27.49 -136.52
N MET A 262 43.73 28.37 -135.92
CA MET A 262 42.86 29.29 -136.66
C MET A 262 43.67 30.31 -137.47
N VAL A 263 44.80 30.81 -136.94
CA VAL A 263 45.65 31.78 -137.66
C VAL A 263 46.32 31.11 -138.87
N THR A 264 46.90 29.92 -138.72
CA THR A 264 47.49 29.18 -139.85
C THR A 264 46.42 28.80 -140.88
N PHE A 265 45.24 28.37 -140.45
CA PHE A 265 44.10 28.11 -141.34
C PHE A 265 43.60 29.37 -142.06
N LYS A 266 43.58 30.53 -141.39
CA LYS A 266 43.23 31.82 -142.02
C LYS A 266 44.25 32.23 -143.08
N GLN A 267 45.55 32.11 -142.80
CA GLN A 267 46.61 32.40 -143.77
C GLN A 267 46.49 31.50 -145.01
N ALA A 268 46.26 30.19 -144.82
CA ALA A 268 45.99 29.26 -145.93
C ALA A 268 44.73 29.63 -146.72
N ARG A 269 43.65 30.05 -146.03
CA ARG A 269 42.39 30.49 -146.65
C ARG A 269 42.51 31.84 -147.37
N GLU A 270 43.36 32.74 -146.91
CA GLU A 270 43.61 34.04 -147.57
C GLU A 270 44.42 33.86 -148.84
N ALA A 271 45.48 33.03 -148.82
CA ALA A 271 46.19 32.61 -150.02
C ALA A 271 45.26 31.91 -151.05
N TRP A 272 44.23 31.19 -150.59
CA TRP A 272 43.18 30.65 -151.46
C TRP A 272 42.22 31.73 -151.98
N LYS A 273 41.77 32.66 -151.12
CA LYS A 273 40.88 33.75 -151.50
C LYS A 273 41.51 34.73 -152.48
N GLU A 274 42.82 34.97 -152.45
CA GLU A 274 43.49 35.78 -153.47
C GLU A 274 43.47 35.12 -154.85
N LYS A 275 43.61 33.79 -154.92
CA LYS A 275 43.39 33.03 -156.16
C LYS A 275 41.94 33.14 -156.64
N GLN A 276 40.97 33.07 -155.72
CA GLN A 276 39.54 33.09 -156.07
C GLN A 276 39.00 34.50 -156.40
N LYS A 277 39.48 35.58 -155.75
CA LYS A 277 39.09 36.96 -156.06
C LYS A 277 39.47 37.39 -157.48
N LYS A 278 40.57 36.84 -158.02
CA LYS A 278 40.95 37.03 -159.43
C LYS A 278 39.92 36.44 -160.41
N MET A 279 39.07 35.52 -159.97
CA MET A 279 37.95 34.97 -160.77
C MET A 279 36.67 35.79 -160.59
N VAL A 280 36.25 36.08 -159.35
CA VAL A 280 34.91 36.66 -159.05
C VAL A 280 34.73 38.11 -159.52
N VAL A 281 35.81 38.89 -159.65
CA VAL A 281 35.76 40.26 -160.21
C VAL A 281 35.24 40.28 -161.67
N LEU A 282 35.26 39.13 -162.36
CA LEU A 282 34.67 38.98 -163.69
C LEU A 282 33.15 38.78 -163.69
N GLU A 283 32.52 38.38 -162.58
CA GLU A 283 31.09 38.01 -162.50
C GLU A 283 30.20 39.04 -161.77
N GLU A 284 30.70 39.76 -160.74
CA GLU A 284 29.83 40.57 -159.86
C GLU A 284 29.20 41.82 -160.50
N ARG A 285 29.60 42.21 -161.72
CA ARG A 285 29.00 43.35 -162.45
C ARG A 285 27.57 43.10 -162.94
N GLU A 286 27.09 41.86 -162.95
CA GLU A 286 25.79 41.49 -163.53
C GLU A 286 24.57 41.76 -162.60
N ILE A 287 24.71 41.69 -161.27
CA ILE A 287 23.58 41.31 -160.38
C ILE A 287 22.85 42.49 -159.67
N GLU A 288 23.48 43.63 -159.42
CA GLU A 288 23.04 44.60 -158.38
C GLU A 288 21.69 45.33 -158.65
N LYS A 289 21.05 45.14 -159.81
CA LYS A 289 19.92 45.96 -160.28
C LYS A 289 18.52 45.63 -159.70
N GLN A 290 18.35 44.62 -158.83
CA GLN A 290 17.03 44.00 -158.60
C GLN A 290 16.26 44.26 -157.26
N ARG A 291 16.85 44.79 -156.18
CA ARG A 291 16.39 44.42 -154.79
C ARG A 291 15.54 45.39 -153.93
N ARG A 292 15.05 46.55 -154.41
CA ARG A 292 14.63 47.70 -153.55
C ARG A 292 13.14 47.81 -153.05
N ALA A 293 12.32 46.75 -153.04
CA ALA A 293 10.85 46.93 -153.22
C ALA A 293 9.79 46.63 -152.11
N ALA A 294 10.08 46.15 -150.88
CA ALA A 294 9.08 45.32 -150.15
C ALA A 294 8.80 45.49 -148.62
N SER A 295 9.02 46.63 -147.94
CA SER A 295 9.12 46.70 -146.46
C SER A 295 7.85 46.44 -145.61
N ASP A 296 6.88 47.36 -145.53
CA ASP A 296 6.25 47.73 -144.23
C ASP A 296 4.88 47.08 -143.89
N ARG A 297 4.44 47.09 -142.60
CA ARG A 297 3.00 46.93 -142.22
C ARG A 297 2.48 47.30 -140.80
N SER A 298 3.14 46.95 -139.69
CA SER A 298 2.45 46.62 -138.40
C SER A 298 2.57 47.63 -137.22
N ALA A 299 1.60 47.62 -136.27
CA ALA A 299 1.57 48.51 -135.08
C ALA A 299 0.93 47.92 -133.77
N ASP A 300 -0.18 48.48 -133.25
CA ASP A 300 -0.64 48.38 -131.83
C ASP A 300 -1.36 47.08 -131.40
N LEU A 301 -1.40 46.84 -130.07
CA LEU A 301 -2.26 45.87 -129.37
C LEU A 301 -2.44 46.08 -127.82
N ILE A 302 -2.16 47.26 -127.21
CA ILE A 302 -1.64 47.29 -125.81
C ILE A 302 -2.62 47.52 -124.60
N ALA A 303 -3.85 48.05 -124.73
CA ALA A 303 -4.51 48.79 -123.62
C ALA A 303 -5.71 48.15 -122.82
N LYS A 304 -5.55 47.13 -121.93
CA LYS A 304 -6.71 46.45 -121.25
C LYS A 304 -6.66 45.98 -119.75
N ARG A 305 -5.84 46.52 -118.82
CA ARG A 305 -5.51 45.82 -117.53
C ARG A 305 -6.04 46.30 -116.14
N GLU A 306 -6.82 47.36 -115.97
CA GLU A 306 -6.78 48.16 -114.72
C GLU A 306 -7.90 48.00 -113.62
N GLN A 307 -8.93 47.16 -113.76
CA GLN A 307 -10.23 47.41 -113.07
C GLN A 307 -10.57 46.69 -111.73
N LYS A 308 -9.73 45.81 -111.15
CA LYS A 308 -10.19 44.77 -110.16
C LYS A 308 -10.07 45.06 -108.63
N ALA A 309 -9.82 46.28 -108.17
CA ALA A 309 -9.25 46.50 -106.83
C ALA A 309 -10.19 46.88 -105.65
N ARG A 310 -11.51 47.08 -105.83
CA ARG A 310 -12.34 47.88 -104.87
C ARG A 310 -13.30 47.15 -103.90
N GLU A 311 -13.39 45.81 -103.89
CA GLU A 311 -14.55 45.11 -103.29
C GLU A 311 -14.38 44.54 -101.85
N LYS A 312 -13.31 44.85 -101.10
CA LYS A 312 -12.95 44.11 -99.86
C LYS A 312 -13.23 44.76 -98.49
N GLU A 313 -13.69 46.01 -98.39
CA GLU A 313 -13.65 46.75 -97.10
C GLU A 313 -14.95 46.73 -96.24
N GLU A 314 -16.10 46.28 -96.75
CA GLU A 314 -17.39 46.53 -96.06
C GLU A 314 -17.79 45.52 -94.95
N LEU A 315 -17.11 44.38 -94.82
CA LEU A 315 -17.60 43.26 -93.97
C LEU A 315 -17.35 43.39 -92.46
N ASN A 316 -16.37 44.19 -92.02
CA ASN A 316 -15.87 44.15 -90.63
C ASN A 316 -16.68 44.95 -89.58
N LYS A 317 -17.73 45.68 -89.95
CA LYS A 317 -18.43 46.63 -89.03
C LYS A 317 -19.65 46.07 -88.27
N LYS A 318 -20.08 44.81 -88.47
CA LYS A 318 -21.39 44.32 -88.00
C LYS A 318 -21.41 43.43 -86.74
N ILE A 319 -20.25 43.16 -86.11
CA ILE A 319 -20.14 42.14 -85.05
C ILE A 319 -20.14 42.74 -83.63
N SER A 320 -19.72 44.00 -83.46
CA SER A 320 -19.43 44.58 -82.14
C SER A 320 -20.64 44.97 -81.29
N ASP A 321 -21.81 45.24 -81.89
CA ASP A 321 -22.91 45.94 -81.20
C ASP A 321 -23.86 45.03 -80.39
N LYS A 322 -23.65 43.71 -80.38
CA LYS A 322 -24.64 42.74 -79.83
C LYS A 322 -24.45 42.32 -78.36
N ILE A 323 -23.31 42.59 -77.74
CA ILE A 323 -22.95 41.96 -76.44
C ILE A 323 -23.32 42.84 -75.23
N LEU A 324 -23.39 44.16 -75.38
CA LEU A 324 -23.62 45.11 -74.28
C LEU A 324 -25.08 45.21 -73.77
N ALA A 325 -26.02 44.42 -74.31
CA ALA A 325 -27.45 44.53 -73.99
C ALA A 325 -27.94 43.60 -72.87
N ASP A 326 -27.24 42.48 -72.59
CA ASP A 326 -27.77 41.38 -71.78
C ASP A 326 -27.52 41.52 -70.25
N GLU A 327 -26.55 42.33 -69.83
CA GLU A 327 -26.15 42.40 -68.41
C GLU A 327 -27.05 43.30 -67.54
N ALA A 328 -27.82 44.22 -68.14
CA ALA A 328 -28.62 45.21 -67.40
C ALA A 328 -29.84 44.60 -66.67
N ALA A 329 -30.42 43.52 -67.19
CA ALA A 329 -31.71 42.99 -66.73
C ALA A 329 -31.67 42.18 -65.41
N ARG A 330 -30.47 41.96 -64.83
CA ARG A 330 -30.29 41.01 -63.70
C ARG A 330 -30.37 41.64 -62.31
N LEU A 331 -30.22 42.97 -62.21
CA LEU A 331 -30.13 43.69 -60.93
C LEU A 331 -31.49 43.99 -60.29
N GLU A 332 -32.55 44.17 -61.08
CA GLU A 332 -33.90 44.54 -60.60
C GLU A 332 -34.56 43.48 -59.70
N ARG A 333 -33.99 42.28 -59.59
CA ARG A 333 -34.53 41.16 -58.80
C ARG A 333 -34.13 41.18 -57.31
N GLN A 334 -33.23 42.07 -56.88
CA GLN A 334 -32.75 42.10 -55.49
C GLN A 334 -33.67 42.88 -54.51
N ASP A 335 -34.48 43.82 -54.99
CA ASP A 335 -35.14 44.77 -54.10
C ASP A 335 -36.57 44.42 -53.68
N LEU A 336 -37.20 43.40 -54.28
CA LEU A 336 -38.58 43.01 -53.94
C LEU A 336 -38.70 42.20 -52.63
N ILE A 337 -37.62 41.53 -52.18
CA ILE A 337 -37.66 40.66 -50.98
C ILE A 337 -37.47 41.45 -49.68
N LYS A 338 -36.81 42.62 -49.71
CA LYS A 338 -36.65 43.49 -48.54
C LYS A 338 -37.95 44.15 -48.07
N LEU A 339 -38.94 44.25 -48.95
CA LEU A 339 -40.27 44.82 -48.67
C LEU A 339 -41.24 43.81 -48.05
N LEU A 340 -40.81 42.56 -47.83
CA LEU A 340 -41.59 41.54 -47.14
C LEU A 340 -41.31 41.54 -45.63
N GLN A 341 -41.55 42.73 -45.06
CA GLN A 341 -42.21 42.88 -43.78
C GLN A 341 -41.31 42.57 -42.55
N GLU A 342 -41.02 43.53 -41.67
CA GLU A 342 -41.85 44.73 -41.39
C GLU A 342 -43.33 44.35 -41.12
N GLN A 343 -43.56 43.07 -40.77
CA GLN A 343 -44.35 42.69 -39.62
C GLN A 343 -43.33 42.57 -38.51
N GLU A 344 -42.81 43.71 -38.08
CA GLU A 344 -43.43 44.48 -37.02
C GLU A 344 -43.57 43.59 -35.77
N TYR A 345 -42.76 43.77 -34.73
CA TYR A 345 -42.74 45.00 -33.90
C TYR A 345 -44.07 45.23 -33.13
N LEU A 346 -45.18 44.61 -33.57
CA LEU A 346 -46.55 44.76 -33.08
C LEU A 346 -46.74 44.60 -31.55
N GLU A 347 -46.52 43.37 -31.07
CA GLU A 347 -47.52 42.83 -30.13
C GLU A 347 -47.10 42.49 -28.70
N LYS A 348 -45.81 42.36 -28.33
CA LYS A 348 -45.49 42.01 -26.92
C LYS A 348 -44.23 42.57 -26.27
N ASN A 349 -43.90 43.80 -26.64
CA ASN A 349 -43.00 44.66 -25.86
C ASN A 349 -43.70 45.29 -24.61
N VAL A 350 -44.80 44.71 -24.11
CA VAL A 350 -45.80 45.43 -23.29
C VAL A 350 -46.29 44.71 -22.03
N GLN A 351 -46.25 43.38 -21.94
CA GLN A 351 -47.00 42.67 -20.89
C GLN A 351 -46.26 42.51 -19.55
N ASP A 352 -45.31 41.57 -19.43
CA ASP A 352 -44.97 41.00 -18.11
C ASP A 352 -43.64 41.46 -17.51
N ASP A 353 -43.12 42.59 -18.01
CA ASP A 353 -42.16 43.45 -17.29
C ASP A 353 -42.78 44.11 -16.03
N LYS A 354 -44.05 43.78 -15.72
CA LYS A 354 -44.87 44.31 -14.61
C LYS A 354 -45.02 43.37 -13.40
N GLU A 355 -45.02 42.04 -13.53
CA GLU A 355 -45.44 41.16 -12.41
C GLU A 355 -44.34 40.74 -11.42
N GLU A 356 -43.13 40.38 -11.86
CA GLU A 356 -42.07 39.91 -10.92
C GLU A 356 -41.55 41.02 -9.99
N LYS A 357 -41.68 42.29 -10.39
CA LYS A 357 -41.32 43.46 -9.55
C LYS A 357 -42.15 43.53 -8.26
N GLU A 358 -43.34 42.90 -8.19
CA GLU A 358 -44.16 42.86 -6.97
C GLU A 358 -43.75 41.82 -5.92
N LYS A 359 -43.10 40.71 -6.31
CA LYS A 359 -42.72 39.63 -5.36
C LYS A 359 -41.54 40.06 -4.46
N LEU A 360 -40.73 40.99 -4.94
CA LEU A 360 -39.56 41.55 -4.25
C LEU A 360 -39.90 42.52 -3.08
N GLU A 361 -41.15 43.01 -2.98
CA GLU A 361 -41.57 43.94 -1.91
C GLU A 361 -42.16 43.24 -0.67
N ARG A 362 -42.91 42.14 -0.82
CA ARG A 362 -43.67 41.54 0.31
C ARG A 362 -42.75 40.97 1.40
N VAL A 363 -41.66 40.30 1.01
CA VAL A 363 -40.72 39.63 1.94
C VAL A 363 -39.97 40.61 2.86
N LYS A 364 -39.89 41.91 2.51
CA LYS A 364 -39.17 42.92 3.30
C LYS A 364 -39.98 43.58 4.43
N LYS A 365 -41.31 43.41 4.48
CA LYS A 365 -42.16 44.04 5.52
C LYS A 365 -42.38 43.14 6.75
N GLU A 366 -42.46 41.82 6.58
CA GLU A 366 -42.82 40.89 7.67
C GLU A 366 -41.70 40.67 8.70
N THR A 367 -40.44 40.75 8.27
CA THR A 367 -39.27 40.55 9.15
C THR A 367 -39.02 41.70 10.13
N LYS A 368 -39.63 42.88 9.93
CA LYS A 368 -39.38 44.09 10.75
C LYS A 368 -40.41 44.29 11.87
N THR A 369 -41.60 43.69 11.78
CA THR A 369 -42.67 43.84 12.77
C THR A 369 -42.56 42.86 13.94
N ALA A 370 -42.05 41.65 13.70
CA ALA A 370 -41.93 40.59 14.71
C ALA A 370 -40.96 40.90 15.87
N LEU A 371 -40.02 41.83 15.70
CA LEU A 371 -38.99 42.13 16.70
C LEU A 371 -39.42 43.17 17.76
N MET A 372 -40.45 43.98 17.48
CA MET A 372 -40.84 45.09 18.37
C MET A 372 -41.85 44.72 19.45
N THR A 373 -42.62 43.64 19.28
CA THR A 373 -43.63 43.20 20.25
C THR A 373 -43.02 42.59 21.52
N GLN A 374 -41.91 41.85 21.40
CA GLN A 374 -41.29 41.10 22.51
C GLN A 374 -40.73 41.96 23.65
N MET A 375 -40.49 43.27 23.43
CA MET A 375 -39.84 44.16 24.39
C MET A 375 -40.80 44.91 25.33
N THR A 376 -42.11 44.87 25.10
CA THR A 376 -43.08 45.68 25.87
C THR A 376 -43.73 44.95 27.05
N GLU A 377 -43.80 43.63 27.02
CA GLU A 377 -44.48 42.82 28.06
C GLU A 377 -43.67 42.72 29.36
N ARG A 378 -42.33 42.68 29.27
CA ARG A 378 -41.40 42.57 30.42
C ARG A 378 -41.40 43.75 31.40
N LYS A 379 -42.19 44.81 31.16
CA LYS A 379 -42.18 46.04 31.97
C LYS A 379 -43.30 46.14 33.01
N ARG A 380 -44.33 45.27 32.97
CA ARG A 380 -45.55 45.40 33.82
C ARG A 380 -45.54 44.62 35.15
N GLU A 381 -44.62 43.68 35.35
CA GLU A 381 -44.69 42.75 36.52
C GLU A 381 -44.09 43.30 37.84
N ARG A 382 -43.37 44.43 37.82
CA ARG A 382 -42.51 44.84 38.96
C ARG A 382 -43.17 45.72 40.03
N GLU A 383 -44.42 46.18 39.84
CA GLU A 383 -45.04 47.17 40.74
C GLU A 383 -45.94 46.55 41.83
N MET A 384 -46.40 45.31 41.66
CA MET A 384 -47.35 44.63 42.56
C MET A 384 -46.81 44.16 43.93
N ILE A 385 -45.51 44.28 44.21
CA ILE A 385 -44.86 43.61 45.36
C ILE A 385 -44.81 44.48 46.63
N ARG A 386 -44.97 45.81 46.54
CA ARG A 386 -44.61 46.76 47.62
C ARG A 386 -45.64 47.01 48.74
N GLU A 387 -46.85 46.44 48.68
CA GLU A 387 -47.91 46.78 49.66
C GLU A 387 -48.08 45.83 50.85
N ARG A 388 -47.50 44.61 50.84
CA ARG A 388 -47.80 43.57 51.85
C ARG A 388 -47.07 43.68 53.20
N GLU A 389 -46.09 44.57 53.39
CA GLU A 389 -45.19 44.52 54.57
C GLU A 389 -45.64 45.32 55.81
N ARG A 390 -46.73 46.10 55.76
CA ARG A 390 -47.03 47.09 56.83
C ARG A 390 -47.81 46.59 58.05
N GLU A 391 -48.47 45.43 58.00
CA GLU A 391 -49.49 45.05 59.00
C GLU A 391 -48.97 44.25 60.22
N PHE A 392 -47.73 43.75 60.20
CA PHE A 392 -47.30 42.67 61.12
C PHE A 392 -46.89 43.08 62.56
N ARG A 393 -46.65 44.37 62.85
CA ARG A 393 -45.86 44.77 64.05
C ARG A 393 -46.61 44.95 65.39
N LEU A 394 -47.96 44.92 65.42
CA LEU A 394 -48.72 45.51 66.53
C LEU A 394 -49.19 44.56 67.67
N SER A 395 -48.88 43.25 67.66
CA SER A 395 -49.56 42.28 68.55
C SER A 395 -48.81 41.78 69.81
N VAL A 396 -47.55 42.18 70.04
CA VAL A 396 -46.63 41.40 70.91
C VAL A 396 -46.64 41.78 72.41
N GLU A 397 -46.83 43.05 72.77
CA GLU A 397 -46.36 43.57 74.08
C GLU A 397 -47.21 43.17 75.31
N LYS A 398 -48.48 42.76 75.14
CA LYS A 398 -49.45 42.66 76.25
C LYS A 398 -49.31 41.46 77.20
N LYS A 399 -48.37 40.53 76.99
CA LYS A 399 -48.36 39.22 77.71
C LYS A 399 -47.45 39.11 78.94
N MET A 400 -46.57 40.08 79.22
CA MET A 400 -45.42 39.87 80.12
C MET A 400 -45.70 39.95 81.64
N ALA A 401 -46.77 40.61 82.10
CA ALA A 401 -46.84 41.10 83.48
C ALA A 401 -47.44 40.15 84.55
N ALA A 402 -47.87 38.93 84.17
CA ALA A 402 -48.68 38.08 85.06
C ALA A 402 -47.92 36.98 85.82
N GLU A 403 -46.61 36.84 85.61
CA GLU A 403 -45.88 35.61 86.03
C GLU A 403 -45.15 35.71 87.37
N ASP A 404 -44.78 36.91 87.84
CA ASP A 404 -43.80 37.10 88.94
C ASP A 404 -44.29 36.62 90.33
N ALA A 405 -45.58 36.71 90.62
CA ALA A 405 -46.10 36.44 91.97
C ALA A 405 -46.00 34.97 92.41
N LYS A 406 -45.82 34.03 91.48
CA LYS A 406 -45.67 32.58 91.77
C LYS A 406 -44.23 32.18 92.17
N ALA A 407 -43.34 33.13 92.43
CA ALA A 407 -41.92 32.88 92.66
C ALA A 407 -41.56 32.45 94.09
N ALA A 408 -42.08 33.10 95.13
CA ALA A 408 -41.48 33.03 96.47
C ALA A 408 -41.65 31.68 97.22
N GLU A 409 -42.84 31.06 97.21
CA GLU A 409 -43.06 29.81 97.96
C GLU A 409 -42.26 28.61 97.39
N LYS A 410 -41.84 28.70 96.12
CA LYS A 410 -40.96 27.71 95.50
C LYS A 410 -39.60 27.65 96.22
N GLU A 411 -39.09 28.77 96.73
CA GLU A 411 -37.69 28.92 97.14
C GLU A 411 -37.27 27.98 98.29
N ARG A 412 -38.15 27.68 99.27
CA ARG A 412 -37.81 26.76 100.38
C ARG A 412 -37.83 25.29 99.93
N LYS A 413 -38.86 24.88 99.16
CA LYS A 413 -38.93 23.54 98.54
C LYS A 413 -37.80 23.35 97.52
N GLU A 414 -37.28 24.43 96.95
CA GLU A 414 -36.09 24.41 96.12
C GLU A 414 -34.79 24.20 96.89
N LYS A 415 -34.61 24.66 98.13
CA LYS A 415 -33.31 24.49 98.84
C LYS A 415 -32.99 23.02 99.15
N GLU A 416 -33.95 22.25 99.67
CA GLU A 416 -33.73 20.81 99.93
C GLU A 416 -33.65 20.00 98.62
N LYS A 417 -34.42 20.39 97.59
CA LYS A 417 -34.25 19.84 96.24
C LYS A 417 -32.86 20.15 95.69
N ARG A 418 -32.35 21.38 95.85
CA ARG A 418 -31.01 21.81 95.40
C ARG A 418 -29.91 21.00 96.06
N GLU A 419 -30.01 20.58 97.32
CA GLU A 419 -28.97 19.75 97.97
C GLU A 419 -28.95 18.30 97.47
N ARG A 420 -30.13 17.66 97.33
CA ARG A 420 -30.24 16.32 96.73
C ARG A 420 -29.78 16.36 95.26
N TYR A 421 -30.27 17.33 94.51
CA TYR A 421 -29.83 17.67 93.16
C TYR A 421 -28.33 17.98 93.10
N GLN A 422 -27.71 18.62 94.10
CA GLN A 422 -26.27 18.88 94.10
C GLN A 422 -25.44 17.60 94.29
N LYS A 423 -25.92 16.63 95.10
CA LYS A 423 -25.27 15.32 95.24
C LYS A 423 -25.43 14.49 93.97
N GLU A 424 -26.63 14.42 93.42
CA GLU A 424 -26.93 13.76 92.14
C GLU A 424 -26.15 14.42 90.99
N LEU A 425 -26.10 15.75 90.92
CA LEU A 425 -25.33 16.50 89.93
C LEU A 425 -23.82 16.26 90.07
N ARG A 426 -23.29 16.11 91.30
CA ARG A 426 -21.87 15.73 91.49
C ARG A 426 -21.58 14.31 91.05
N GLN A 427 -22.52 13.37 91.24
CA GLN A 427 -22.40 12.00 90.70
C GLN A 427 -22.50 12.02 89.18
N GLN A 428 -23.50 12.71 88.61
CA GLN A 428 -23.64 12.91 87.16
C GLN A 428 -22.44 13.64 86.55
N ILE A 429 -21.80 14.60 87.23
CA ILE A 429 -20.56 15.23 86.75
C ILE A 429 -19.45 14.19 86.66
N LYS A 430 -19.22 13.40 87.71
CA LYS A 430 -18.20 12.34 87.69
C LYS A 430 -18.49 11.26 86.64
N GLU A 431 -19.74 10.86 86.49
CA GLU A 431 -20.17 9.91 85.45
C GLU A 431 -20.03 10.49 84.04
N ASN A 432 -20.36 11.77 83.85
CA ASN A 432 -20.12 12.49 82.59
C ASN A 432 -18.62 12.70 82.32
N GLU A 433 -17.78 12.92 83.33
CA GLU A 433 -16.31 12.99 83.19
C GLU A 433 -15.75 11.65 82.75
N ILE A 434 -16.11 10.54 83.42
CA ILE A 434 -15.73 9.18 83.03
C ILE A 434 -16.28 8.83 81.63
N ARG A 435 -17.50 9.26 81.29
CA ARG A 435 -18.07 9.05 79.94
C ARG A 435 -17.31 9.84 78.89
N ARG A 436 -17.02 11.14 79.13
CA ARG A 436 -16.21 11.98 78.24
C ARG A 436 -14.79 11.47 78.09
N GLU A 437 -14.20 10.91 79.13
CA GLU A 437 -12.87 10.30 79.08
C GLU A 437 -12.86 9.05 78.20
N LYS A 438 -13.84 8.15 78.39
CA LYS A 438 -14.05 6.99 77.50
C LYS A 438 -14.37 7.41 76.06
N GLU A 439 -15.17 8.45 75.86
CA GLU A 439 -15.47 9.03 74.54
C GLU A 439 -14.19 9.60 73.88
N ARG A 440 -13.35 10.35 74.63
CA ARG A 440 -12.04 10.84 74.16
C ARG A 440 -11.09 9.70 73.81
N GLU A 441 -10.96 8.68 74.65
CA GLU A 441 -10.12 7.51 74.35
C GLU A 441 -10.60 6.76 73.11
N LEU A 442 -11.91 6.57 72.95
CA LEU A 442 -12.49 5.93 71.76
C LEU A 442 -12.23 6.78 70.51
N GLU A 443 -12.33 8.10 70.61
CA GLU A 443 -12.05 9.00 69.49
C GLU A 443 -10.56 9.08 69.15
N GLU A 444 -9.66 9.12 70.15
CA GLU A 444 -8.22 8.99 69.91
C GLU A 444 -7.85 7.67 69.24
N ARG A 445 -8.45 6.55 69.66
CA ARG A 445 -8.25 5.24 69.01
C ARG A 445 -8.77 5.23 67.57
N ARG A 446 -9.88 5.93 67.28
CA ARG A 446 -10.39 6.14 65.92
C ARG A 446 -9.45 6.99 65.08
N VAL A 447 -9.01 8.14 65.59
CA VAL A 447 -8.08 9.05 64.91
C VAL A 447 -6.75 8.36 64.61
N LYS A 448 -6.16 7.64 65.60
CA LYS A 448 -4.97 6.80 65.40
C LYS A 448 -5.21 5.77 64.28
N LYS A 449 -6.31 5.01 64.34
CA LYS A 449 -6.66 4.03 63.30
C LYS A 449 -6.84 4.65 61.91
N VAL A 450 -7.49 5.83 61.80
CA VAL A 450 -7.64 6.54 60.52
C VAL A 450 -6.28 7.01 59.99
N PHE A 451 -5.42 7.55 60.86
CA PHE A 451 -4.06 7.97 60.51
C PHE A 451 -3.19 6.79 60.05
N ASP A 452 -3.24 5.65 60.76
CA ASP A 452 -2.51 4.44 60.39
C ASP A 452 -3.02 3.85 59.06
N CYS A 453 -4.33 3.86 58.83
CA CYS A 453 -4.91 3.45 57.54
C CYS A 453 -4.51 4.37 56.39
N ASP A 454 -4.48 5.69 56.60
CA ASP A 454 -4.05 6.66 55.57
C ASP A 454 -2.53 6.57 55.31
N LYS A 455 -1.72 6.36 56.35
CA LYS A 455 -0.29 6.09 56.22
C LYS A 455 -0.03 4.82 55.39
N ALA A 456 -0.70 3.71 55.73
CA ALA A 456 -0.62 2.46 54.98
C ALA A 456 -1.08 2.62 53.52
N TRP A 457 -2.15 3.39 53.28
CA TRP A 457 -2.61 3.73 51.92
C TRP A 457 -1.54 4.50 51.13
N ARG A 458 -0.93 5.53 51.72
CA ARG A 458 0.16 6.31 51.07
C ARG A 458 1.38 5.43 50.77
N GLU A 459 1.74 4.51 51.67
CA GLU A 459 2.82 3.55 51.43
C GLU A 459 2.49 2.56 50.30
N GLU A 460 1.27 2.03 50.22
CA GLU A 460 0.79 1.21 49.11
C GLU A 460 0.83 1.97 47.78
N VAL A 461 0.31 3.21 47.75
CA VAL A 461 0.34 4.09 46.57
C VAL A 461 1.77 4.40 46.13
N SER A 462 2.69 4.65 47.07
CA SER A 462 4.10 4.91 46.75
C SER A 462 4.79 3.68 46.12
N LYS A 463 4.57 2.48 46.69
CA LYS A 463 5.08 1.21 46.16
C LYS A 463 4.51 0.90 44.77
N GLU A 464 3.24 1.20 44.53
CA GLU A 464 2.61 1.00 43.21
C GLU A 464 3.09 2.05 42.19
N LYS A 465 3.30 3.31 42.62
CA LYS A 465 3.92 4.37 41.81
C LYS A 465 5.31 3.97 41.33
N GLN A 466 6.14 3.42 42.21
CA GLN A 466 7.48 2.91 41.87
C GLN A 466 7.40 1.80 40.82
N LYS A 467 6.55 0.77 41.01
CA LYS A 467 6.38 -0.32 40.02
C LYS A 467 5.93 0.15 38.64
N ILE A 468 5.01 1.12 38.60
CA ILE A 468 4.55 1.73 37.34
C ILE A 468 5.70 2.49 36.67
N LEU A 469 6.50 3.23 37.44
CA LEU A 469 7.68 3.91 36.91
C LEU A 469 8.75 2.92 36.42
N GLU A 470 9.08 1.88 37.18
CA GLU A 470 10.07 0.85 36.80
C GLU A 470 9.71 0.18 35.47
N GLY A 471 8.43 -0.18 35.25
CA GLY A 471 7.98 -0.83 34.03
C GLY A 471 7.93 0.09 32.79
N HIS A 472 7.75 1.40 32.96
CA HIS A 472 7.53 2.34 31.86
C HIS A 472 8.68 3.33 31.62
N ALA A 473 9.47 3.70 32.63
CA ALA A 473 10.43 4.80 32.56
C ALA A 473 11.45 4.63 31.41
N ALA A 474 12.05 3.44 31.27
CA ALA A 474 13.01 3.15 30.20
C ALA A 474 12.41 3.30 28.79
N ASN A 475 11.13 2.99 28.63
CA ASN A 475 10.45 2.99 27.33
C ASN A 475 10.02 4.39 26.87
N VAL A 476 9.76 5.30 27.80
CA VAL A 476 9.17 6.62 27.53
C VAL A 476 10.11 7.78 27.92
N ILE A 477 11.34 7.47 28.35
CA ILE A 477 12.37 8.48 28.66
C ILE A 477 12.60 9.39 27.46
N GLY A 478 12.68 10.71 27.69
CA GLY A 478 12.75 11.73 26.64
C GLY A 478 11.42 12.12 25.98
N TYR A 479 10.35 11.32 26.12
CA TYR A 479 9.03 11.59 25.53
C TYR A 479 7.97 12.04 26.56
N VAL A 480 8.22 11.85 27.86
CA VAL A 480 7.39 12.39 28.96
C VAL A 480 7.86 13.79 29.38
N ARG A 481 6.96 14.61 29.91
CA ARG A 481 7.29 15.89 30.57
C ARG A 481 8.28 15.67 31.74
N PRO A 482 9.27 16.58 31.93
CA PRO A 482 10.17 16.56 33.09
C PRO A 482 9.41 16.54 34.44
N GLY A 483 9.98 15.90 35.47
CA GLY A 483 9.38 15.78 36.81
C GLY A 483 8.32 14.67 36.97
N VAL A 484 7.78 14.10 35.87
CA VAL A 484 6.85 12.96 35.97
C VAL A 484 7.55 11.69 36.47
N LEU A 485 8.79 11.45 36.00
CA LEU A 485 9.61 10.31 36.40
C LEU A 485 10.25 10.51 37.78
N ASP A 486 10.68 11.74 38.08
CA ASP A 486 11.33 12.11 39.35
C ASP A 486 10.34 12.27 40.52
N GLY A 487 9.04 12.07 40.26
CA GLY A 487 7.96 12.20 41.24
C GLY A 487 7.62 13.63 41.67
N THR A 488 8.41 14.62 41.24
CA THR A 488 8.22 16.05 41.48
C THR A 488 7.28 16.66 40.43
N GLU A 489 5.96 16.50 40.63
CA GLU A 489 4.96 17.24 39.83
C GLU A 489 5.18 18.76 40.00
N GLN A 490 5.82 19.40 39.02
CA GLN A 490 5.91 20.87 38.92
C GLN A 490 4.51 21.44 38.64
N LYS A 491 3.74 21.67 39.70
CA LYS A 491 2.43 22.34 39.65
C LYS A 491 2.63 23.85 39.50
N GLY A 492 2.83 24.30 38.27
CA GLY A 492 2.84 25.72 37.92
C GLY A 492 2.61 25.94 36.42
N PRO A 493 1.98 27.07 36.02
CA PRO A 493 1.82 27.43 34.61
C PRO A 493 3.16 27.72 33.89
N ASP A 494 4.24 27.94 34.65
CA ASP A 494 5.55 28.35 34.15
C ASP A 494 6.48 27.23 33.68
N ALA A 495 6.03 25.97 33.68
CA ALA A 495 6.74 24.88 32.98
C ALA A 495 6.79 25.09 31.44
N ARG A 496 6.17 26.15 30.92
CA ARG A 496 6.38 26.64 29.54
C ARG A 496 7.67 27.47 29.43
N ARG A 497 8.84 26.82 29.47
CA ARG A 497 10.12 27.27 28.85
C ARG A 497 11.31 26.34 29.14
N THR A 498 11.14 25.02 29.00
CA THR A 498 12.29 24.24 28.49
C THR A 498 12.68 24.87 27.16
N LYS A 499 13.94 25.32 27.04
CA LYS A 499 14.46 25.90 25.80
C LYS A 499 14.32 24.85 24.71
N CYS A 500 13.31 25.03 23.86
CA CYS A 500 13.21 24.32 22.60
C CYS A 500 14.54 24.48 21.88
N ASN A 501 15.23 23.36 21.63
CA ASN A 501 16.42 23.38 20.76
C ASN A 501 16.01 24.05 19.44
N ALA A 502 16.89 24.87 18.87
CA ALA A 502 16.53 25.83 17.82
C ALA A 502 15.85 25.20 16.57
N GLN A 503 16.01 23.88 16.39
CA GLN A 503 15.40 23.07 15.34
C GLN A 503 13.85 23.10 15.31
N CYS A 504 13.12 23.16 16.44
CA CYS A 504 11.64 23.21 16.36
C CYS A 504 11.06 24.61 16.11
N ARG A 505 11.90 25.64 15.91
CA ARG A 505 11.42 26.98 15.50
C ARG A 505 10.91 26.99 14.05
N VAL A 506 11.37 26.04 13.22
CA VAL A 506 11.01 25.90 11.79
C VAL A 506 9.54 25.46 11.57
N LEU A 507 8.88 24.91 12.59
CA LEU A 507 7.50 24.38 12.50
C LEU A 507 6.40 25.38 12.94
N ARG A 508 6.67 26.69 12.87
CA ARG A 508 5.68 27.75 13.15
C ARG A 508 5.48 28.77 12.03
N GLU A 509 6.23 28.64 10.94
CA GLU A 509 6.23 29.61 9.82
C GLU A 509 5.97 28.92 8.45
N TYR A 510 5.35 27.74 8.49
CA TYR A 510 4.80 26.99 7.33
C TYR A 510 3.46 26.37 7.72
#